data_AF-A0AAD8HEM6-F1
#
_entry.id   AF-A0AAD8HEM6-F1
#
_cell.length_a   1.000
_cell.length_b   1.000
_cell.length_c   1.000
_cell.angle_alpha   90.00
_cell.angle_beta   90.00
_cell.angle_gamma   90.00
#
_symmetry.space_group_name_H-M   'P 1'
#
loop_
_entity.id
_entity.type
_entity.pdbx_description
1 polymer ?
#
loop_
_entity_poly.entity_id
_entity_poly.type
_entity_poly.pdbx_seq_one_letter_code
_entity_poly.pdbx_strand_id
1 'polypeptide(L)'
;MANNQHLSLVVLLTIFVAGAHAYSTLSHDNPIKQFVPECLHYYEASVVQVIGNTHHARQFARFAHMYGKIYRTAEEMKQRFSIFSESLKMIGSHYKKNLTYTLGVNRFVDIVRKWKV
;
A
#
# COMPACT_ATOMS: atom_id res chain seq x y z
N MET A 1 32.26 -41.69 -30.93
CA MET A 1 31.83 -40.28 -30.75
C MET A 1 30.51 -40.28 -29.98
N ALA A 2 30.52 -40.34 -28.63
CA ALA A 2 29.26 -40.39 -27.85
C ALA A 2 29.38 -39.91 -26.39
N ASN A 3 30.31 -39.01 -26.04
CA ASN A 3 30.56 -38.67 -24.62
C ASN A 3 30.23 -37.22 -24.24
N ASN A 4 29.82 -36.37 -25.18
CA ASN A 4 29.64 -34.92 -24.92
C ASN A 4 28.19 -34.55 -24.54
N GLN A 5 27.21 -35.44 -24.80
CA GLN A 5 25.79 -35.20 -24.51
C GLN A 5 25.49 -35.34 -23.01
N HIS A 6 26.13 -36.29 -22.31
CA HIS A 6 25.93 -36.50 -20.88
C HIS A 6 26.56 -35.38 -20.02
N LEU A 7 27.73 -34.87 -20.41
CA LEU A 7 28.38 -33.74 -19.71
C LEU A 7 27.52 -32.46 -19.78
N SER A 8 26.87 -32.22 -20.92
CA SER A 8 26.02 -31.03 -21.11
C SER A 8 24.76 -31.05 -20.23
N LEU A 9 24.18 -32.23 -19.98
CA LEU A 9 22.99 -32.38 -19.13
C LEU A 9 23.32 -32.26 -17.64
N VAL A 10 24.47 -32.76 -17.21
CA VAL A 10 24.93 -32.63 -15.81
C VAL A 10 25.22 -31.16 -15.47
N VAL A 11 25.85 -30.40 -16.36
CA VAL A 11 26.09 -28.96 -16.17
C VAL A 11 24.76 -28.20 -16.04
N LEU A 12 23.77 -28.50 -16.89
CA LEU A 12 22.44 -27.88 -16.80
C LEU A 12 21.71 -28.21 -15.48
N LEU A 13 21.87 -29.43 -14.96
CA LEU A 13 21.23 -29.83 -13.70
C LEU A 13 21.85 -29.13 -12.47
N THR A 14 23.17 -28.90 -12.47
CA THR A 14 23.86 -28.21 -11.36
C THR A 14 23.50 -26.73 -11.23
N ILE A 15 23.17 -26.06 -12.34
CA ILE A 15 22.73 -24.65 -12.34
C ILE A 15 21.34 -24.51 -11.69
N PHE A 16 20.48 -25.54 -11.78
CA PHE A 16 19.13 -25.49 -11.21
C PHE A 16 19.12 -25.64 -9.68
N VAL A 17 20.04 -26.43 -9.11
CA VAL A 17 20.08 -26.71 -7.67
C VAL A 17 20.71 -25.57 -6.86
N ALA A 18 21.62 -24.79 -7.45
CA ALA A 18 22.20 -23.60 -6.81
C ALA A 18 21.22 -22.41 -6.74
N GLY A 19 20.09 -22.46 -7.46
CA GLY A 19 19.05 -21.43 -7.43
C GLY A 19 18.21 -21.41 -6.15
N ALA A 20 18.33 -22.41 -5.27
CA ALA A 20 17.53 -22.52 -4.04
C ALA A 20 18.20 -21.92 -2.78
N HIS A 21 19.44 -21.42 -2.87
CA HIS A 21 20.17 -20.86 -1.73
C HIS A 21 20.41 -19.35 -1.83
N ALA A 22 19.43 -18.61 -2.34
CA ALA A 22 19.28 -17.18 -2.06
C ALA A 22 17.93 -16.71 -2.59
N TYR A 23 16.82 -17.20 -2.03
CA TYR A 23 15.61 -16.37 -1.99
C TYR A 23 15.85 -15.28 -0.94
N SER A 24 16.79 -14.40 -1.24
CA SER A 24 16.98 -13.16 -0.51
C SER A 24 15.63 -12.46 -0.56
N THR A 25 15.06 -12.28 0.62
CA THR A 25 13.85 -11.53 0.90
C THR A 25 13.67 -10.41 -0.11
N LEU A 26 12.75 -10.58 -1.05
CA LEU A 26 12.33 -9.50 -1.93
C LEU A 26 11.47 -8.54 -1.08
N SER A 27 12.11 -7.88 -0.11
CA SER A 27 11.69 -6.56 0.32
C SER A 27 12.06 -5.66 -0.83
N HIS A 28 11.15 -5.62 -1.82
CA HIS A 28 11.16 -4.58 -2.83
C HIS A 28 10.73 -3.29 -2.11
N ASP A 29 11.64 -2.72 -1.35
CA ASP A 29 11.54 -1.34 -0.93
C ASP A 29 11.69 -0.49 -2.19
N ASN A 30 10.55 -0.11 -2.73
CA ASN A 30 10.46 0.83 -3.84
C ASN A 30 11.28 2.09 -3.46
N PRO A 31 12.36 2.43 -4.20
CA PRO A 31 13.24 3.56 -3.87
C PRO A 31 12.51 4.91 -3.87
N ILE A 32 11.30 4.99 -4.43
CA ILE A 32 10.44 6.18 -4.37
C ILE A 32 10.00 6.49 -2.92
N LYS A 33 10.08 5.54 -1.98
CA LYS A 33 9.81 5.81 -0.55
C LYS A 33 10.85 6.71 0.11
N GLN A 34 12.03 6.89 -0.48
CA GLN A 34 13.14 7.59 0.16
C GLN A 34 13.03 9.13 0.05
N PHE A 35 12.10 9.63 -0.78
CA PHE A 35 11.82 11.06 -0.94
C PHE A 35 10.56 11.50 -0.19
N VAL A 36 10.32 10.91 0.97
CA VAL A 36 9.26 11.35 1.87
C VAL A 36 9.80 12.52 2.70
N PRO A 37 9.20 13.73 2.62
CA PRO A 37 9.61 14.85 3.45
C PRO A 37 9.56 14.47 4.94
N GLU A 38 10.53 14.93 5.73
CA GLU A 38 10.61 14.69 7.18
C GLU A 38 9.29 15.02 7.92
N CYS A 39 8.56 16.02 7.41
CA CYS A 39 7.25 16.42 7.93
C CYS A 39 6.15 15.35 7.77
N LEU A 40 6.22 14.49 6.74
CA LEU A 40 5.30 13.36 6.58
C LEU A 40 5.56 12.28 7.63
N HIS A 41 6.82 12.04 8.01
CA HIS A 41 7.17 11.04 9.02
C HIS A 41 6.63 11.40 10.41
N TYR A 42 6.70 12.69 10.80
CA TYR A 42 6.13 13.16 12.07
C TYR A 42 4.60 13.00 12.12
N TYR A 43 3.92 13.36 11.02
CA TYR A 43 2.48 13.21 10.93
C TYR A 43 2.06 11.73 10.88
N GLU A 44 2.78 10.90 10.14
CA GLU A 44 2.55 9.45 10.10
C GLU A 44 2.73 8.82 11.49
N ALA A 45 3.76 9.20 12.24
CA ALA A 45 3.95 8.76 13.63
C ALA A 45 2.77 9.16 14.52
N SER A 46 2.29 10.40 14.40
CA SER A 46 1.12 10.91 15.16
C SER A 46 -0.16 10.12 14.83
N VAL A 47 -0.40 9.84 13.55
CA VAL A 47 -1.55 9.04 13.09
C VAL A 47 -1.44 7.60 13.61
N VAL A 48 -0.26 6.99 13.49
CA VAL A 48 -0.01 5.62 13.97
C VAL A 48 -0.16 5.54 15.50
N GLN A 49 0.20 6.57 16.25
CA GLN A 49 0.00 6.63 17.70
C GLN A 49 -1.49 6.68 18.08
N VAL A 50 -2.30 7.49 17.38
CA VAL A 50 -3.72 7.69 17.71
C VAL A 50 -4.61 6.55 17.22
N ILE A 51 -4.34 6.03 16.03
CA ILE A 51 -5.20 5.03 15.34
C ILE A 51 -4.63 3.61 15.45
N GLY A 52 -3.30 3.47 15.52
CA GLY A 52 -2.59 2.19 15.53
C GLY A 52 -1.81 1.92 14.24
N ASN A 53 -0.84 1.01 14.33
CA ASN A 53 0.05 0.65 13.23
C ASN A 53 -0.61 -0.33 12.24
N THR A 54 -1.55 0.17 11.44
CA THR A 54 -2.22 -0.61 10.39
C THR A 54 -1.87 -0.08 9.00
N HIS A 55 -2.06 -0.92 7.98
CA HIS A 55 -1.88 -0.49 6.59
C HIS A 55 -2.83 0.68 6.23
N HIS A 56 -4.09 0.61 6.67
CA HIS A 56 -5.06 1.69 6.43
C HIS A 56 -4.69 2.98 7.15
N ALA A 57 -4.12 2.92 8.36
CA ALA A 57 -3.64 4.11 9.07
C ALA A 57 -2.52 4.82 8.29
N ARG A 58 -1.57 4.07 7.71
CA ARG A 58 -0.51 4.63 6.87
C ARG A 58 -1.05 5.22 5.56
N GLN A 59 -2.04 4.57 4.94
CA GLN A 59 -2.73 5.15 3.78
C GLN A 59 -3.46 6.45 4.13
N PHE A 60 -4.10 6.50 5.29
CA PHE A 60 -4.76 7.69 5.79
C PHE A 60 -3.77 8.82 6.09
N ALA A 61 -2.61 8.52 6.69
CA ALA A 61 -1.55 9.50 6.91
C ALA A 61 -1.07 10.14 5.60
N ARG A 62 -0.84 9.30 4.57
CA ARG A 62 -0.47 9.77 3.23
C ARG A 62 -1.57 10.61 2.59
N PHE A 63 -2.82 10.18 2.70
CA PHE A 63 -3.98 10.93 2.21
C PHE A 63 -4.05 12.33 2.84
N ALA A 64 -3.95 12.40 4.16
CA ALA A 64 -4.04 13.65 4.89
C ALA A 64 -2.90 14.59 4.51
N HIS A 65 -1.67 14.09 4.45
CA HIS A 65 -0.53 14.88 3.97
C HIS A 65 -0.72 15.38 2.53
N MET A 66 -1.11 14.49 1.60
CA MET A 66 -1.31 14.82 0.19
C MET A 66 -2.34 15.94 -0.02
N TYR A 67 -3.36 16.01 0.82
CA TYR A 67 -4.41 17.03 0.74
C TYR A 67 -4.28 18.16 1.79
N GLY A 68 -3.18 18.21 2.54
CA GLY A 68 -2.92 19.23 3.57
C GLY A 68 -3.95 19.22 4.70
N LYS A 69 -4.43 18.04 5.10
CA LYS A 69 -5.44 17.87 6.15
C LYS A 69 -4.78 17.89 7.53
N ILE A 70 -5.34 18.71 8.41
CA ILE A 70 -4.94 18.79 9.82
C ILE A 70 -6.20 18.51 10.65
N TYR A 71 -6.13 17.49 11.50
CA TYR A 71 -7.20 17.13 12.43
C TYR A 71 -6.79 17.59 13.82
N ARG A 72 -7.66 18.36 14.49
CA ARG A 72 -7.28 19.09 15.70
C ARG A 72 -7.24 18.21 16.94
N THR A 73 -8.09 17.18 16.98
CA THR A 73 -8.22 16.29 18.13
C THR A 73 -8.05 14.83 17.73
N ALA A 74 -7.69 13.99 18.70
CA ALA A 74 -7.59 12.56 18.50
C ALA A 74 -8.95 11.95 18.13
N GLU A 75 -10.04 12.45 18.72
CA GLU A 75 -11.41 12.04 18.42
C GLU A 75 -11.78 12.38 16.98
N GLU A 76 -11.46 13.59 16.51
CA GLU A 76 -11.66 13.99 15.12
C GLU A 76 -10.87 13.06 14.19
N MET A 77 -9.58 12.82 14.50
CA MET A 77 -8.73 11.96 13.68
C MET A 77 -9.31 10.54 13.56
N LYS A 78 -9.76 9.95 14.68
CA LYS A 78 -10.43 8.64 14.69
C LYS A 78 -11.72 8.64 13.88
N GLN A 79 -12.55 9.69 14.02
CA GLN A 79 -13.78 9.82 13.26
C GLN A 79 -13.50 9.91 11.75
N ARG A 80 -12.54 10.74 11.35
CA ARG A 80 -12.15 10.95 9.94
C ARG A 80 -11.54 9.69 9.34
N PHE A 81 -10.74 8.97 10.12
CA PHE A 81 -10.21 7.67 9.71
C PHE A 81 -11.31 6.62 9.50
N SER A 82 -12.34 6.60 10.34
CA SER A 82 -13.49 5.71 10.17
C SER A 82 -14.23 6.00 8.85
N ILE A 83 -14.52 7.27 8.57
CA ILE A 83 -15.17 7.71 7.32
C ILE A 83 -14.30 7.38 6.09
N PHE A 84 -12.99 7.64 6.18
CA PHE A 84 -12.04 7.31 5.12
C PHE A 84 -12.04 5.81 4.81
N SER A 85 -12.03 4.98 5.86
CA SER A 85 -12.05 3.52 5.73
C SER A 85 -13.34 3.01 5.09
N GLU A 86 -14.49 3.59 5.45
CA GLU A 86 -15.77 3.27 4.83
C GLU A 86 -15.81 3.67 3.34
N SER A 87 -15.28 4.86 3.02
CA SER A 87 -15.19 5.34 1.64
C SER A 87 -14.29 4.46 0.77
N LEU A 88 -13.16 3.97 1.29
CA LEU A 88 -12.31 3.01 0.56
C LEU A 88 -13.05 1.70 0.24
N LYS A 89 -13.83 1.17 1.20
CA LYS A 89 -14.66 -0.02 0.96
C LYS A 89 -15.69 0.23 -0.13
N MET A 90 -16.32 1.41 -0.12
CA MET A 90 -17.30 1.79 -1.13
C MET A 90 -16.67 1.89 -2.52
N ILE A 91 -15.55 2.59 -2.65
CA ILE A 91 -14.77 2.70 -3.89
C ILE A 91 -14.41 1.30 -4.41
N GLY A 92 -13.89 0.43 -3.54
CA GLY A 92 -13.57 -0.97 -3.87
C GLY A 92 -14.78 -1.78 -4.35
N SER A 93 -15.95 -1.58 -3.72
CA SER A 93 -17.19 -2.24 -4.14
C SER A 93 -17.74 -1.70 -5.47
N HIS A 94 -17.46 -0.44 -5.78
CA HIS A 94 -17.92 0.25 -6.99
C HIS A 94 -17.19 -0.25 -8.23
N TYR A 95 -15.88 -0.51 -8.13
CA TYR A 95 -15.10 -1.13 -9.20
C TYR A 95 -15.67 -2.47 -9.69
N LYS A 96 -16.48 -3.16 -8.88
CA LYS A 96 -17.13 -4.43 -9.26
C LYS A 96 -18.41 -4.25 -10.11
N LYS A 97 -18.92 -3.03 -10.26
CA LYS A 97 -20.25 -2.74 -10.81
C LYS A 97 -20.27 -2.40 -12.31
N ASN A 98 -19.14 -2.44 -13.02
CA ASN A 98 -19.04 -2.15 -14.47
C ASN A 98 -19.80 -0.89 -14.91
N LEU A 99 -19.61 0.21 -14.18
CA LEU A 99 -20.24 1.49 -14.47
C LEU A 99 -19.40 2.32 -15.45
N THR A 100 -20.03 3.29 -16.12
CA THR A 100 -19.36 4.20 -17.08
C THR A 100 -18.43 5.21 -16.41
N TYR A 101 -18.46 5.31 -15.08
CA TYR A 101 -17.62 6.21 -14.29
C TYR A 101 -16.88 5.43 -13.20
N THR A 102 -15.76 5.99 -12.72
CA THR A 102 -14.95 5.40 -11.65
C THR A 102 -14.95 6.30 -10.42
N LEU A 103 -15.01 5.69 -9.24
CA LEU A 103 -14.74 6.38 -7.99
C LEU A 103 -13.26 6.21 -7.61
N GLY A 104 -12.67 7.23 -7.01
CA GLY A 104 -11.28 7.24 -6.61
C GLY A 104 -11.05 8.07 -5.35
N VAL A 105 -9.85 7.99 -4.79
CA VAL A 105 -9.49 8.74 -3.59
C VAL A 105 -9.33 10.22 -3.93
N ASN A 106 -10.25 11.06 -3.44
CA ASN A 106 -10.27 12.51 -3.63
C ASN A 106 -10.23 13.26 -2.29
N ARG A 107 -10.18 14.60 -2.32
CA ARG A 107 -10.11 15.47 -1.11
C ARG A 107 -11.27 15.28 -0.11
N PHE A 108 -12.38 14.67 -0.50
CA PHE A 108 -13.62 14.55 0.28
C PHE A 108 -13.83 13.16 0.91
N VAL A 109 -12.88 12.23 0.73
CA VAL A 109 -13.01 10.84 1.20
C VAL A 109 -13.13 10.73 2.72
N ASP A 110 -12.62 11.70 3.49
CA ASP A 110 -12.65 11.75 4.95
C ASP A 110 -13.90 12.45 5.55
N ILE A 111 -14.78 13.00 4.70
CA ILE A 111 -15.95 13.77 5.16
C ILE A 111 -17.29 13.18 4.70
N VAL A 112 -17.32 12.43 3.60
CA VAL A 112 -18.57 11.91 3.04
C VAL A 112 -19.06 10.70 3.84
N ARG A 113 -20.19 10.87 4.54
CA ARG A 113 -20.77 9.83 5.41
C ARG A 113 -21.51 8.73 4.67
N LYS A 114 -22.02 9.01 3.47
CA LYS A 114 -22.69 8.03 2.60
C LYS A 114 -22.98 8.66 1.25
N TRP A 115 -22.47 8.08 0.17
CA TRP A 115 -22.95 8.40 -1.17
C TRP A 115 -24.29 7.71 -1.34
N LYS A 116 -25.38 8.48 -1.44
CA LYS A 116 -26.68 7.95 -1.86
C LYS A 116 -26.70 8.03 -3.37
N VAL A 117 -26.42 6.90 -4.01
CA VAL A 117 -26.63 6.67 -5.44
C VAL A 117 -28.07 6.26 -5.64
#